data_AF-A0A2N2Z3Q6-F1
#
_entry.id   AF-A0A2N2Z3Q6-F1
#
_cell.length_a   1.000
_cell.length_b   1.000
_cell.length_c   1.000
_cell.angle_alpha   90.00
_cell.angle_beta   90.00
_cell.angle_gamma   90.00
#
_symmetry.space_group_name_H-M   'P 1'
#
loop_
_entity.id
_entity.type
_entity.pdbx_description
1 polymer ?
#
loop_
_entity_poly.entity_id
_entity_poly.type
_entity_poly.pdbx_seq_one_letter_code
_entity_poly.pdbx_strand_id
1 'polypeptide(L)'
;MMINRTATILLIICLTATQLLGQMVTHDPQSIISDIVEDIVAASEDDVDLDALIEDLVFFSENPININSTNPDELGRLVFLSDFQVISLLDYIKNY
;
A
#
# COMPACT_ATOMS: atom_id res chain seq x y z
N MET A 1 -35.57 16.92 39.18
CA MET A 1 -34.51 17.57 38.37
C MET A 1 -33.17 16.82 38.38
N MET A 2 -32.73 16.24 39.51
CA MET A 2 -31.43 15.55 39.62
C MET A 2 -31.36 14.18 38.91
N ILE A 3 -32.45 13.40 38.95
CA ILE A 3 -32.57 12.07 38.29
C ILE A 3 -32.46 12.15 36.76
N ASN A 4 -33.01 13.20 36.15
CA ASN A 4 -32.94 13.37 34.69
C ASN A 4 -31.52 13.70 34.22
N ARG A 5 -30.71 14.38 35.05
CA ARG A 5 -29.32 14.73 34.74
C ARG A 5 -28.39 13.52 34.82
N THR A 6 -28.62 12.61 35.75
CA THR A 6 -27.86 11.36 35.85
C THR A 6 -28.18 10.40 34.70
N ALA A 7 -29.45 10.35 34.27
CA ALA A 7 -29.86 9.55 33.11
C ALA A 7 -29.20 10.03 31.80
N THR A 8 -29.08 11.34 31.58
CA THR A 8 -28.41 11.88 30.39
C THR A 8 -26.91 11.60 30.39
N ILE A 9 -26.25 11.62 31.55
CA ILE A 9 -24.82 11.29 31.67
C ILE A 9 -24.58 9.82 31.35
N LEU A 10 -25.43 8.92 31.86
CA LEU A 10 -25.36 7.48 31.58
C LEU A 10 -25.57 7.16 30.09
N LEU A 11 -26.49 7.88 29.44
CA LEU A 11 -26.74 7.74 28.01
C LEU A 11 -25.49 8.13 27.19
N ILE A 12 -24.87 9.27 27.49
CA ILE A 12 -23.66 9.73 26.80
C ILE A 12 -22.51 8.73 26.97
N ILE A 13 -22.29 8.21 28.18
CA ILE A 13 -21.25 7.21 28.44
C ILE A 13 -21.50 5.93 27.63
N CYS A 14 -22.77 5.49 27.53
CA CYS A 14 -23.16 4.32 26.74
C CYS A 14 -22.90 4.52 25.23
N LEU A 15 -23.19 5.72 24.69
CA LEU A 15 -22.93 6.02 23.28
C LEU A 15 -21.44 6.08 22.93
N THR A 16 -20.57 6.42 23.89
CA THR A 16 -19.11 6.48 23.69
C THR A 16 -18.38 5.16 23.99
N ALA A 17 -19.10 4.15 24.50
CA ALA A 17 -18.51 2.87 24.92
C ALA A 17 -18.30 1.87 23.78
N THR A 18 -18.78 2.16 22.57
CA THR A 18 -18.50 1.33 21.40
C THR A 18 -17.12 1.67 20.85
N GLN A 19 -16.27 0.65 20.71
CA GLN A 19 -14.99 0.82 20.04
C GLN A 19 -15.24 1.21 18.59
N LEU A 20 -14.61 2.28 18.13
CA LEU A 20 -14.63 2.70 16.74
C LEU A 20 -13.94 1.60 15.91
N LEU A 21 -14.71 0.78 15.20
CA LEU A 21 -14.16 -0.13 14.20
C LEU A 21 -13.82 0.74 12.98
N GLY A 22 -12.53 1.02 12.79
CA GLY A 22 -12.04 1.64 11.55
C GLY A 22 -12.41 0.78 10.34
N GLN A 23 -12.69 1.42 9.21
CA GLN A 23 -12.93 0.70 7.96
C GLN A 23 -11.65 -0.05 7.56
N MET A 24 -11.71 -1.39 7.55
CA MET A 24 -10.71 -2.19 6.83
C MET A 24 -11.08 -2.13 5.35
N VAL A 25 -10.38 -1.30 4.60
CA VAL A 25 -10.39 -1.40 3.14
C VAL A 25 -9.48 -2.58 2.79
N THR A 26 -10.09 -3.74 2.54
CA THR A 26 -9.39 -4.88 1.95
C THR A 26 -9.39 -4.68 0.44
N HIS A 27 -8.30 -4.15 -0.10
CA HIS A 27 -8.11 -4.13 -1.54
C HIS A 27 -7.78 -5.55 -2.02
N ASP A 28 -8.50 -6.00 -3.04
CA ASP A 28 -8.18 -7.24 -3.75
C ASP A 28 -6.84 -7.05 -4.48
N PRO A 29 -5.80 -7.86 -4.22
CA PRO A 29 -4.53 -7.77 -4.92
C PRO A 29 -4.67 -7.74 -6.44
N GLN A 30 -5.64 -8.49 -7.00
CA GLN A 30 -5.89 -8.50 -8.44
C GLN A 30 -6.34 -7.12 -8.97
N SER A 31 -7.15 -6.39 -8.20
CA SER A 31 -7.56 -5.03 -8.54
C SER A 31 -6.37 -4.08 -8.53
N ILE A 32 -5.51 -4.16 -7.50
CA ILE A 32 -4.32 -3.31 -7.40
C ILE A 32 -3.37 -3.58 -8.57
N ILE A 33 -3.14 -4.85 -8.89
CA ILE A 33 -2.27 -5.25 -10.01
C ILE A 33 -2.83 -4.69 -11.33
N SER A 34 -4.14 -4.81 -11.55
CA SER A 34 -4.81 -4.25 -12.72
C SER A 34 -4.60 -2.74 -12.83
N ASP A 35 -4.80 -2.00 -11.73
CA ASP A 35 -4.62 -0.55 -11.69
C ASP A 35 -3.16 -0.16 -12.00
N ILE A 36 -2.19 -0.87 -11.42
CA ILE A 36 -0.76 -0.63 -11.68
C ILE A 36 -0.40 -0.88 -13.15
N VAL A 37 -0.90 -1.98 -13.73
CA VAL A 37 -0.64 -2.31 -15.14
C VAL A 37 -1.26 -1.26 -16.06
N GLU A 38 -2.49 -0.82 -15.78
CA GLU A 38 -3.15 0.24 -16.55
C GLU A 38 -2.31 1.53 -16.53
N ASP A 39 -1.85 1.96 -15.36
CA ASP A 39 -1.03 3.16 -15.20
C ASP A 39 0.31 3.05 -15.94
N ILE A 40 0.99 1.90 -15.84
CA ILE A 40 2.27 1.67 -16.51
C ILE A 40 2.09 1.70 -18.02
N VAL A 41 1.07 1.01 -18.55
CA VAL A 41 0.79 0.97 -20.00
C VAL A 41 0.39 2.34 -20.53
N ALA A 42 -0.40 3.10 -19.76
CA ALA A 42 -0.79 4.45 -20.13
C ALA A 42 0.39 5.44 -20.13
N ALA A 43 1.38 5.23 -19.25
CA ALA A 43 2.56 6.08 -19.14
C ALA A 43 3.72 5.67 -20.08
N SER A 44 3.75 4.41 -20.52
CA SER A 44 4.82 3.87 -21.35
C SER A 44 4.65 4.25 -22.81
N GLU A 45 5.72 4.79 -23.42
CA GLU A 45 5.77 5.05 -24.86
C GLU A 45 6.12 3.77 -25.67
N ASP A 46 6.72 2.79 -25.00
CA ASP A 46 7.20 1.52 -25.56
C ASP A 46 6.27 0.34 -25.21
N ASP A 47 6.43 -0.76 -25.93
CA ASP A 47 5.73 -2.02 -25.67
C ASP A 47 6.24 -2.63 -24.35
N VAL A 48 5.36 -2.75 -23.37
CA VAL A 48 5.65 -3.33 -22.06
C VAL A 48 5.40 -4.82 -22.13
N ASP A 49 6.35 -5.64 -21.65
CA ASP A 49 6.13 -7.08 -21.46
C ASP A 49 5.13 -7.30 -20.30
N LEU A 50 3.85 -7.34 -20.66
CA LEU A 50 2.74 -7.44 -19.70
C LEU A 50 2.77 -8.75 -18.93
N ASP A 51 3.15 -9.85 -19.57
CA ASP A 51 3.17 -11.16 -18.94
C ASP A 51 4.23 -11.17 -17.83
N ALA A 52 5.44 -10.67 -18.12
CA ALA A 52 6.50 -10.55 -17.13
C ALA A 52 6.14 -9.58 -16.00
N LEU A 53 5.54 -8.43 -16.34
CA LEU A 53 5.09 -7.44 -15.35
C LEU A 53 4.05 -8.01 -14.39
N ILE A 54 3.03 -8.69 -14.91
CA ILE A 54 1.97 -9.30 -14.11
C ILE A 54 2.55 -10.40 -13.22
N GLU A 55 3.45 -11.24 -13.76
CA GLU A 55 4.11 -12.30 -12.98
C GLU A 55 4.88 -11.72 -11.77
N ASP A 56 5.66 -10.65 -11.98
CA ASP A 56 6.39 -9.98 -10.92
C ASP A 56 5.44 -9.34 -9.89
N LEU A 57 4.38 -8.67 -10.32
CA LEU A 57 3.42 -8.05 -9.41
C LEU A 57 2.63 -9.07 -8.57
N VAL A 58 2.25 -10.20 -9.17
CA VAL A 58 1.65 -11.33 -8.44
C VAL A 58 2.64 -11.86 -7.40
N PHE A 59 3.90 -12.08 -7.78
CA PHE A 59 4.94 -12.51 -6.85
C PHE A 59 5.10 -11.53 -5.68
N PHE A 60 5.14 -10.22 -5.94
CA PHE A 60 5.29 -9.20 -4.90
C PHE A 60 4.05 -9.02 -4.02
N SER A 61 2.86 -9.38 -4.52
CA SER A 61 1.64 -9.39 -3.69
C SER A 61 1.72 -10.41 -2.55
N GLU A 62 2.46 -11.50 -2.75
CA GLU A 62 2.71 -12.54 -1.75
C GLU A 62 4.05 -12.36 -1.03
N ASN A 63 5.05 -11.77 -1.71
CA ASN A 63 6.42 -11.60 -1.25
C ASN A 63 6.86 -10.14 -1.40
N PRO A 64 6.38 -9.22 -0.52
CA PRO A 64 6.68 -7.80 -0.65
C PRO A 64 8.16 -7.51 -0.42
N ILE A 65 8.74 -6.67 -1.28
CA ILE A 65 10.12 -6.19 -1.10
C ILE A 65 10.18 -5.33 0.17
N ASN A 66 11.15 -5.62 1.04
CA ASN A 66 11.49 -4.72 2.12
C ASN A 66 12.37 -3.59 1.58
N ILE A 67 11.77 -2.46 1.22
CA ILE A 67 12.48 -1.30 0.67
C ILE A 67 13.59 -0.77 1.59
N ASN A 68 13.55 -1.01 2.90
CA ASN A 68 14.59 -0.55 3.82
C ASN A 68 15.73 -1.56 3.99
N SER A 69 15.61 -2.75 3.38
CA SER A 69 16.58 -3.84 3.46
C SER A 69 16.50 -4.70 2.20
N THR A 70 16.84 -4.08 1.07
CA THR A 70 16.85 -4.70 -0.26
C THR A 70 18.22 -4.52 -0.94
N ASN A 71 18.35 -5.03 -2.16
CA ASN A 71 19.55 -4.95 -2.98
C ASN A 71 19.18 -4.42 -4.39
N PRO A 72 20.17 -4.00 -5.21
CA PRO A 72 19.91 -3.46 -6.55
C PRO A 72 19.12 -4.40 -7.47
N ASP A 73 19.42 -5.70 -7.42
CA ASP A 73 18.78 -6.67 -8.31
C ASP A 73 17.31 -6.86 -7.95
N GLU A 74 17.00 -6.93 -6.65
CA GLU A 74 15.64 -7.07 -6.16
C GLU A 74 14.82 -5.78 -6.36
N LEU A 75 15.37 -4.62 -5.99
CA LEU A 75 14.68 -3.34 -6.14
C LEU A 75 14.48 -2.96 -7.62
N GLY A 76 15.41 -3.34 -8.49
CA GLY A 76 15.35 -3.11 -9.93
C GLY A 76 14.28 -3.91 -10.66
N ARG A 77 13.70 -4.95 -10.05
CA ARG A 77 12.53 -5.67 -10.60
C ARG A 77 11.26 -4.83 -10.59
N LEU A 78 11.22 -3.74 -9.82
CA LEU A 78 10.10 -2.80 -9.88
C LEU A 78 10.22 -1.97 -11.16
N VAL A 79 9.58 -2.42 -12.24
CA VAL A 79 9.71 -1.83 -13.59
C VAL A 79 9.34 -0.35 -13.68
N PHE A 80 8.57 0.17 -12.72
CA PHE A 80 8.21 1.58 -12.62
C PHE A 80 9.32 2.45 -11.99
N LEU A 81 10.44 1.85 -11.55
CA LEU A 81 11.64 2.54 -11.11
C LEU A 81 12.68 2.53 -12.23
N SER A 82 13.16 3.72 -12.57
CA SER A 82 14.37 3.88 -13.39
C SER A 82 15.63 3.50 -12.61
N ASP A 83 16.71 3.15 -13.33
CA ASP A 83 18.03 2.90 -12.75
C ASP A 83 18.48 4.01 -11.79
N PHE A 84 18.22 5.27 -12.15
CA PHE A 84 18.54 6.42 -11.31
C PHE A 84 17.76 6.40 -9.99
N GLN A 85 16.47 6.05 -10.03
CA GLN A 85 15.63 5.96 -8.83
C GLN A 85 16.05 4.79 -7.94
N VAL A 86 16.38 3.64 -8.52
CA VAL A 86 16.91 2.47 -7.79
C VAL A 86 18.18 2.87 -7.03
N ILE A 87 19.16 3.49 -7.71
CA ILE A 87 20.41 3.95 -7.09
C ILE A 87 20.13 4.99 -6.00
N SER A 88 19.24 5.94 -6.25
CA SER A 88 18.91 7.01 -5.30
C SER A 88 18.28 6.47 -4.02
N LEU A 89 17.39 5.49 -4.12
CA LEU A 89 16.79 4.82 -2.97
C LEU A 89 17.82 4.03 -2.17
N LEU A 90 18.69 3.28 -2.85
CA LEU A 90 19.76 2.52 -2.18
C LEU A 90 20.77 3.43 -1.47
N ASP A 91 21.12 4.56 -2.06
CA ASP A 91 21.98 5.55 -1.40
C ASP A 91 21.29 6.15 -0.17
N TYR A 92 20.00 6.46 -0.26
CA TYR A 92 19.23 6.92 0.90
C TYR A 92 19.23 5.88 2.04
N ILE A 93 18.94 4.61 1.76
CA ILE A 93 18.93 3.51 2.75
C ILE A 93 20.30 3.33 3.41
N LYS A 94 21.39 3.58 2.66
CA LYS A 94 22.75 3.47 3.20
C LYS A 94 23.10 4.63 4.14
N ASN A 95 22.52 5.80 3.91
CA ASN A 95 22.86 7.04 4.60
C ASN A 95 21.96 7.34 5.82
N TYR A 96 20.86 6.59 6.03
CA TYR A 96 19.89 6.78 7.12
C TYR A 96 19.44 5.44 7.72
#